data_AF-A0A1M4S4Y6-F1
#
_entry.id   AF-A0A1M4S4Y6-F1
#
_cell.length_a   1.000
_cell.length_b   1.000
_cell.length_c   1.000
_cell.angle_alpha   90.00
_cell.angle_beta   90.00
_cell.angle_gamma   90.00
#
_symmetry.space_group_name_H-M   'P 1'
#
loop_
_entity.id
_entity.type
_entity.pdbx_description
1 polymer ?
#
loop_
_entity_poly.entity_id
_entity_poly.type
_entity_poly.pdbx_seq_one_letter_code
_entity_poly.pdbx_strand_id
1 'polypeptide(L)'
;MADLAILLGVSIKLCRVRRPETKGKVERGIRYAKENFRPAKTFSDLADLNEQALIWSSHANNRIHQSLCMIPNEAFLAERPQLGPLPERESLYGFEKRIRKVTADGFVPSAGVKYGVPWKYSRSQVEVLPKTRTVEIYSNGEFGPPRVLWRPGYL
;
A
#
# COMPACT_ATOMS: atom_id res chain seq x y z
N MET A 1 4.03 0.47 14.59
CA MET A 1 4.78 -0.19 13.49
C MET A 1 5.07 -1.65 13.81
N ALA A 2 5.49 -2.00 15.03
CA ALA A 2 5.66 -3.40 15.44
C ALA A 2 4.34 -4.19 15.40
N ASP A 3 3.22 -3.59 15.82
CA ASP A 3 1.93 -4.28 15.90
C ASP A 3 1.36 -4.67 14.52
N LEU A 4 1.58 -3.84 13.51
CA LEU A 4 1.22 -4.16 12.12
C LEU A 4 2.05 -5.34 11.60
N ALA A 5 3.34 -5.38 11.93
CA ALA A 5 4.23 -6.46 11.52
C ALA A 5 3.79 -7.79 12.15
N ILE A 6 3.39 -7.77 13.43
CA ILE A 6 2.83 -8.93 14.14
C ILE A 6 1.52 -9.39 13.48
N LEU A 7 0.60 -8.47 13.20
CA LEU A 7 -0.67 -8.79 12.53
C LEU A 7 -0.47 -9.45 11.17
N LEU A 8 0.53 -8.97 10.40
CA LEU A 8 0.87 -9.53 9.09
C LEU A 8 1.72 -10.81 9.16
N GLY A 9 2.17 -11.23 10.36
CA GLY A 9 3.10 -12.34 10.52
C GLY A 9 4.50 -12.08 9.95
N VAL A 10 4.90 -10.82 9.82
CA VAL A 10 6.18 -10.41 9.21
C VAL A 10 7.18 -9.94 10.27
N SER A 11 8.43 -10.34 10.12
CA SER A 11 9.54 -9.84 10.93
C SER A 11 10.30 -8.72 10.21
N ILE A 12 10.34 -7.52 10.79
CA ILE A 12 11.11 -6.39 10.26
C ILE A 12 12.56 -6.50 10.72
N LYS A 13 13.48 -6.73 9.78
CA LYS A 13 14.93 -6.68 10.03
C LYS A 13 15.50 -5.35 9.55
N LEU A 14 15.90 -4.50 10.49
CA LEU A 14 16.56 -3.23 10.17
C LEU A 14 18.03 -3.46 9.80
N CYS A 15 18.52 -2.67 8.83
CA CYS A 15 19.95 -2.64 8.52
C CYS A 15 20.73 -2.08 9.72
N ARG A 16 21.87 -2.70 10.05
CA ARG A 16 22.74 -2.18 11.10
C ARG A 16 23.43 -0.90 10.61
N VAL A 17 23.52 0.09 11.50
CA VAL A 17 24.25 1.34 11.24
C VAL A 17 25.70 1.02 10.86
N ARG A 18 26.23 1.71 9.83
CA ARG A 18 27.60 1.54 9.29
C ARG A 18 27.91 0.15 8.68
N ARG A 19 26.90 -0.63 8.31
CA ARG A 19 27.04 -1.89 7.55
C ARG A 19 26.28 -1.77 6.22
N PRO A 20 26.85 -1.10 5.20
CA PRO A 20 26.18 -0.89 3.90
C PRO A 20 25.93 -2.20 3.13
N GLU A 21 26.65 -3.27 3.45
CA GLU A 21 26.58 -4.57 2.77
C GLU A 21 25.16 -5.20 2.78
N THR A 22 24.35 -4.93 3.81
CA THR A 22 22.96 -5.43 3.88
C THR A 22 22.02 -4.78 2.86
N LYS A 23 22.39 -3.62 2.30
CA LYS A 23 21.60 -2.92 1.27
C LYS A 23 21.79 -3.50 -0.13
N GLY A 24 22.90 -4.20 -0.37
CA GLY A 24 23.29 -4.70 -1.68
C GLY A 24 22.34 -5.74 -2.31
N LYS A 25 21.51 -6.43 -1.53
CA LYS A 25 20.46 -7.33 -2.08
C LYS A 25 19.31 -6.52 -2.72
N VAL A 26 18.88 -5.45 -2.05
CA VAL A 26 17.81 -4.56 -2.54
C VAL A 26 18.29 -3.78 -3.76
N GLU A 27 19.51 -3.25 -3.70
CA GLU A 27 20.09 -2.47 -4.80
C GLU A 27 20.32 -3.30 -6.06
N ARG A 28 20.70 -4.58 -5.92
CA ARG A 28 20.84 -5.51 -7.06
C ARG A 28 19.49 -5.76 -7.76
N GLY A 29 18.41 -5.91 -7.02
CA GLY A 29 17.07 -6.08 -7.60
C GLY A 29 16.61 -4.83 -8.38
N ILE A 30 16.84 -3.64 -7.81
CA ILE A 30 16.53 -2.37 -8.49
C ILE A 30 17.38 -2.21 -9.76
N ARG A 31 18.67 -2.51 -9.69
CA ARG A 31 19.57 -2.45 -10.84
C ARG A 31 19.14 -3.42 -11.94
N TYR A 32 18.79 -4.66 -11.58
CA TYR A 32 18.27 -5.65 -12.51
C TYR A 32 17.03 -5.13 -13.24
N ALA A 33 16.06 -4.57 -12.51
CA ALA A 33 14.87 -3.99 -13.12
C ALA A 33 15.25 -2.87 -14.09
N LYS A 34 16.12 -1.92 -13.70
CA LYS A 34 16.56 -0.83 -14.58
C LYS A 34 17.28 -1.29 -15.84
N GLU A 35 18.13 -2.32 -15.75
CA GLU A 35 18.93 -2.81 -16.88
C GLU A 35 18.11 -3.71 -17.82
N ASN A 36 17.11 -4.43 -17.31
CA ASN A 36 16.39 -5.47 -18.05
C ASN A 36 14.95 -5.07 -18.41
N PHE A 37 14.39 -4.04 -17.78
CA PHE A 37 13.10 -3.46 -18.15
C PHE A 37 13.27 -2.56 -19.38
N ARG A 38 13.27 -3.21 -20.55
CA ARG A 38 13.43 -2.59 -21.87
C ARG A 38 12.23 -1.79 -22.43
N PRO A 39 10.99 -1.83 -21.91
CA PRO A 39 9.89 -1.03 -22.46
C PRO A 39 10.06 0.49 -22.25
N ALA A 40 10.98 0.93 -21.39
CA ALA A 40 11.24 2.33 -21.05
C ALA A 40 11.72 3.25 -22.21
N LYS A 41 11.72 2.80 -23.46
CA LYS A 41 12.10 3.66 -24.60
C LYS A 41 10.93 4.50 -25.14
N THR A 42 9.70 4.01 -25.04
CA THR A 42 8.49 4.74 -25.46
C THR A 42 7.25 4.16 -24.78
N PHE A 43 6.48 4.98 -24.10
CA PHE A 43 5.15 4.67 -23.58
C PHE A 43 4.23 5.86 -23.82
N SER A 44 2.93 5.61 -23.88
CA SER A 44 1.92 6.59 -24.26
C SER A 44 1.41 7.36 -23.03
N ASP A 45 1.18 6.63 -21.93
CA ASP A 45 0.73 7.15 -20.65
C ASP A 45 1.21 6.29 -19.47
N LEU A 46 0.83 6.66 -18.25
CA LEU A 46 1.21 5.94 -17.04
C LEU A 46 0.54 4.55 -16.95
N ALA A 47 -0.64 4.37 -17.52
CA ALA A 47 -1.35 3.09 -17.51
C ALA A 47 -0.64 2.08 -18.43
N ASP A 48 -0.26 2.52 -19.62
CA ASP A 48 0.54 1.78 -20.60
C ASP A 48 1.89 1.36 -19.98
N LEU A 49 2.58 2.27 -19.29
CA LEU A 49 3.82 1.94 -18.58
C LEU A 49 3.62 0.86 -17.49
N ASN A 50 2.52 0.94 -16.74
CA ASN A 50 2.20 -0.06 -15.70
C ASN A 50 1.88 -1.43 -16.32
N GLU A 51 1.13 -1.46 -17.42
CA GLU A 51 0.81 -2.70 -18.14
C GLU A 51 2.09 -3.35 -18.68
N GLN A 52 2.95 -2.57 -19.33
CA GLN A 52 4.26 -3.05 -19.80
C GLN A 52 5.13 -3.58 -18.66
N ALA A 53 5.10 -2.94 -17.48
CA ALA A 53 5.80 -3.40 -16.27
C ALA A 53 5.27 -4.75 -15.77
N LEU A 54 3.95 -4.94 -15.75
CA LEU A 54 3.32 -6.20 -15.36
C LEU A 54 3.67 -7.33 -16.33
N ILE A 55 3.59 -7.07 -17.65
CA ILE A 55 3.95 -8.04 -18.69
C ILE A 55 5.41 -8.45 -18.53
N TRP A 56 6.33 -7.49 -18.43
CA TRP A 56 7.75 -7.78 -18.24
C TRP A 56 8.02 -8.56 -16.95
N SER A 57 7.36 -8.20 -15.84
CA SER A 57 7.52 -8.91 -14.57
C SER A 57 7.08 -10.37 -14.69
N SER A 58 5.97 -10.64 -15.37
CA SER A 58 5.52 -12.01 -15.66
C SER A 58 6.57 -12.77 -16.47
N HIS A 59 7.13 -12.17 -17.52
CA HIS A 59 8.21 -12.81 -18.30
C HIS A 59 9.47 -13.06 -17.49
N ALA A 60 9.88 -12.12 -16.63
CA ALA A 60 11.06 -12.26 -15.79
C ALA A 60 10.90 -13.37 -14.74
N ASN A 61 9.70 -13.53 -14.18
CA ASN A 61 9.37 -14.57 -13.20
C ASN A 61 9.19 -15.97 -13.81
N ASN A 62 9.00 -16.07 -15.14
CA ASN A 62 8.88 -17.34 -15.87
C ASN A 62 10.21 -17.82 -16.50
N ARG A 63 11.34 -17.18 -16.18
CA ARG A 63 12.68 -17.62 -16.60
C ARG A 63 13.35 -18.43 -15.49
N ILE A 64 14.29 -19.29 -15.85
CA ILE A 64 15.15 -19.96 -14.87
C ILE A 64 16.08 -18.91 -14.27
N HIS A 65 16.02 -18.72 -12.95
CA HIS A 65 16.92 -17.81 -12.24
C HIS A 65 18.14 -18.57 -11.76
N GLN A 66 19.34 -18.07 -12.05
CA GLN A 66 20.60 -18.71 -11.64
C GLN A 66 20.72 -18.90 -10.12
N SER A 67 20.10 -18.01 -9.33
CA SER A 67 20.15 -18.11 -7.86
C SER A 67 19.23 -19.18 -7.29
N LEU A 68 18.13 -19.51 -7.97
CA LEU A 68 17.18 -20.55 -7.53
C LEU A 68 17.37 -21.86 -8.30
N CYS A 69 18.07 -21.84 -9.44
CA CYS A 69 18.14 -22.92 -10.43
C CYS A 69 16.77 -23.43 -10.90
N MET A 70 15.71 -22.63 -10.68
CA MET A 70 14.32 -22.96 -10.95
C MET A 70 13.60 -21.74 -11.50
N ILE A 71 12.39 -21.93 -12.02
CA ILE A 71 11.51 -20.85 -12.42
C ILE A 71 10.82 -20.30 -11.15
N PRO A 72 10.99 -19.01 -10.80
CA PRO A 72 10.39 -18.44 -9.59
C PRO A 72 8.88 -18.63 -9.49
N ASN A 73 8.18 -18.57 -10.62
CA ASN A 73 6.73 -18.79 -10.65
C ASN A 73 6.35 -20.23 -10.28
N GLU A 74 7.10 -21.23 -10.74
CA GLU A 74 6.88 -22.64 -10.38
C GLU A 74 7.18 -22.88 -8.89
N ALA A 75 8.29 -22.32 -8.39
CA ALA A 75 8.63 -22.38 -6.97
C ALA A 75 7.53 -21.73 -6.11
N PHE A 76 7.04 -20.56 -6.50
CA PHE A 76 5.95 -19.88 -5.82
C PHE A 76 4.65 -20.71 -5.82
N LEU A 77 4.30 -21.34 -6.94
CA LEU A 77 3.11 -22.21 -7.01
C LEU A 77 3.24 -23.43 -6.10
N ALA A 78 4.43 -24.01 -5.96
CA ALA A 78 4.70 -25.12 -5.04
C ALA A 78 4.66 -24.69 -3.56
N GLU A 79 5.10 -23.47 -3.24
CA GLU A 79 5.08 -22.91 -1.88
C GLU A 79 3.70 -22.37 -1.47
N ARG A 80 2.90 -21.89 -2.43
CA ARG A 80 1.58 -21.28 -2.19
C ARG A 80 0.66 -22.06 -1.23
N PRO A 81 0.49 -23.39 -1.32
CA PRO A 81 -0.36 -24.13 -0.38
C PRO A 81 0.18 -24.15 1.06
N GLN A 82 1.45 -23.82 1.28
CA GLN A 82 2.10 -23.77 2.58
C GLN A 82 2.03 -22.36 3.21
N LEU A 83 1.56 -21.35 2.46
CA LEU A 83 1.42 -19.99 2.94
C LEU A 83 0.17 -19.84 3.81
N GLY A 84 0.31 -19.10 4.91
CA GLY A 84 -0.83 -18.73 5.76
C GLY A 84 -1.78 -17.77 5.04
N PRO A 85 -3.07 -17.73 5.45
CA PRO A 85 -4.01 -16.74 4.95
C PRO A 85 -3.56 -15.33 5.35
N LEU A 86 -3.87 -14.35 4.49
CA LEU A 86 -3.73 -12.94 4.86
C LEU A 86 -4.78 -12.58 5.93
N PRO A 87 -4.44 -11.68 6.87
CA PRO A 87 -5.42 -11.20 7.83
C PRO A 87 -6.57 -10.47 7.13
N GLU A 88 -7.76 -10.49 7.73
CA GLU A 88 -8.94 -9.80 7.21
C GLU A 88 -8.66 -8.31 7.00
N ARG A 89 -9.20 -7.73 5.93
CA ARG A 89 -8.95 -6.32 5.58
C ARG A 89 -9.38 -5.37 6.69
N GLU A 90 -10.46 -5.71 7.38
CA GLU A 90 -11.04 -4.98 8.50
C GLU A 90 -10.06 -4.84 9.66
N SER A 91 -9.24 -5.86 9.90
CA SER A 91 -8.20 -5.83 10.94
C SER A 91 -7.11 -4.78 10.67
N LEU A 92 -6.93 -4.37 9.41
CA LEU A 92 -5.96 -3.36 9.00
C LEU A 92 -6.49 -1.93 9.19
N TYR A 93 -7.80 -1.73 9.31
CA TYR A 93 -8.39 -0.39 9.41
C TYR A 93 -7.89 0.39 10.62
N GLY A 94 -7.59 -0.28 11.73
CA GLY A 94 -6.99 0.38 12.91
C GLY A 94 -5.65 1.06 12.60
N PHE A 95 -4.87 0.52 11.66
CA PHE A 95 -3.57 1.06 11.24
C PHE A 95 -3.69 2.14 10.16
N GLU A 96 -4.77 2.15 9.39
CA GLU A 96 -5.01 3.11 8.31
C GLU A 96 -5.78 4.35 8.79
N LYS A 97 -6.61 4.21 9.82
CA LYS A 97 -7.38 5.29 10.44
C LYS A 97 -6.45 6.41 10.90
N ARG A 98 -6.83 7.64 10.56
CA ARG A 98 -6.12 8.85 10.97
C ARG A 98 -7.01 9.69 11.86
N ILE A 99 -6.55 10.04 13.05
CA ILE A 99 -7.28 10.97 13.92
C ILE A 99 -7.17 12.38 13.32
N ARG A 100 -8.31 13.03 13.14
CA ARG A 100 -8.43 14.41 12.66
C ARG A 100 -9.38 15.19 13.55
N LYS A 101 -9.11 16.49 13.70
CA LYS A 101 -10.00 17.41 14.42
C LYS A 101 -10.98 18.04 13.42
N VAL A 102 -12.26 18.03 13.78
CA VAL A 102 -13.31 18.72 13.03
C VAL A 102 -13.16 20.22 13.26
N THR A 103 -13.26 21.02 12.20
CA THR A 103 -13.27 22.49 12.31
C THR A 103 -14.52 22.99 13.02
N ALA A 104 -14.52 24.23 13.49
CA ALA A 104 -15.71 24.84 14.10
C ALA A 104 -16.90 24.85 13.12
N ASP A 105 -16.61 25.01 11.83
CA ASP A 105 -17.60 25.02 10.74
C ASP A 105 -18.11 23.62 10.34
N GLY A 106 -17.67 22.56 11.04
CA GLY A 106 -18.15 21.19 10.79
C GLY A 106 -17.47 20.47 9.62
N PHE A 107 -16.19 20.76 9.34
CA PHE A 107 -15.45 20.09 8.26
C PHE A 107 -14.24 19.30 8.77
N VAL A 108 -13.94 18.20 8.07
CA VAL A 108 -12.79 17.33 8.31
C VAL A 108 -11.87 17.33 7.09
N PRO A 109 -10.62 17.81 7.21
CA PRO A 109 -9.67 17.78 6.09
C PRO A 109 -9.09 16.36 5.91
N SER A 110 -9.19 15.81 4.70
CA SER A 110 -8.58 14.54 4.32
C SER A 110 -8.10 14.57 2.86
N ALA A 111 -6.85 14.16 2.63
CA ALA A 111 -6.25 14.09 1.29
C ALA A 111 -6.46 15.34 0.41
N GLY A 112 -6.40 16.54 1.00
CA GLY A 112 -6.57 17.82 0.29
C GLY A 112 -8.01 18.30 0.12
N VAL A 113 -9.02 17.51 0.50
CA VAL A 113 -10.45 17.84 0.42
C VAL A 113 -11.05 18.01 1.81
N LYS A 114 -12.03 18.91 1.98
CA LYS A 114 -12.78 19.11 3.22
C LYS A 114 -14.11 18.36 3.16
N TYR A 115 -14.34 17.49 4.13
CA TYR A 115 -15.54 16.67 4.25
C TYR A 115 -16.47 17.25 5.31
N GLY A 116 -17.72 17.57 4.93
CA GLY A 116 -18.72 18.05 5.88
C GLY A 116 -19.18 16.93 6.81
N VAL A 117 -19.24 17.21 8.10
CA VAL A 117 -19.82 16.33 9.13
C VAL A 117 -20.89 17.10 9.89
N PRO A 118 -21.89 16.42 10.48
CA PRO A 118 -22.92 17.12 11.25
C PRO A 118 -22.34 17.95 12.39
N TRP A 119 -22.97 19.09 12.65
CA TRP A 119 -22.51 20.10 13.63
C TRP A 119 -22.25 19.53 15.04
N LYS A 120 -22.91 18.42 15.40
CA LYS A 120 -22.72 17.70 16.66
C LYS A 120 -21.27 17.25 16.88
N TYR A 121 -20.52 17.07 15.81
CA TYR A 121 -19.11 16.68 15.85
C TYR A 121 -18.15 17.87 15.72
N SER A 122 -18.66 19.12 15.67
CA SER A 122 -17.83 20.32 15.58
C SER A 122 -16.84 20.38 16.75
N ARG A 123 -15.58 20.71 16.44
CA ARG A 123 -14.44 20.73 17.38
C ARG A 123 -14.07 19.39 18.03
N SER A 124 -14.77 18.30 17.72
CA SER A 124 -14.46 16.95 18.19
C SER A 124 -13.33 16.31 17.40
N GLN A 125 -12.74 15.26 17.96
CA GLN A 125 -11.81 14.38 17.25
C GLN A 125 -12.59 13.23 16.61
N VAL A 126 -12.26 12.93 15.35
CA VAL A 126 -12.85 11.85 14.57
C VAL A 126 -11.75 11.02 13.92
N GLU A 127 -12.01 9.74 13.70
CA GLU A 127 -11.12 8.85 12.96
C GLU A 127 -11.54 8.84 11.50
N VAL A 128 -10.57 9.06 10.60
CA VAL A 128 -10.80 9.12 9.16
C VAL A 128 -10.12 7.93 8.52
N LEU A 129 -10.89 7.09 7.82
CA LEU A 129 -10.40 5.97 7.04
C LEU A 129 -10.50 6.30 5.54
N PRO A 130 -9.39 6.67 4.89
CA PRO A 130 -9.36 6.89 3.44
C PRO A 130 -9.38 5.55 2.71
N LYS A 131 -10.45 5.27 1.95
CA LYS A 131 -10.52 4.17 0.99
C LYS A 131 -10.22 4.67 -0.41
N THR A 132 -10.00 3.76 -1.35
CA THR A 132 -9.67 4.07 -2.74
C THR A 132 -10.66 5.01 -3.44
N ARG A 133 -11.95 5.00 -3.05
CA ARG A 133 -13.01 5.81 -3.66
C ARG A 133 -13.91 6.53 -2.66
N THR A 134 -13.72 6.31 -1.37
CA THR A 134 -14.58 6.85 -0.31
C THR A 134 -13.76 7.25 0.89
N VAL A 135 -14.26 8.20 1.67
CA VAL A 135 -13.77 8.49 3.01
C VAL A 135 -14.85 8.08 4.00
N GLU A 136 -14.48 7.22 4.95
CA GLU A 136 -15.33 6.85 6.09
C GLU A 136 -14.84 7.61 7.33
N ILE A 137 -15.77 8.19 8.07
CA ILE A 137 -15.48 8.98 9.27
C ILE A 137 -16.13 8.28 10.46
N TYR A 138 -15.38 8.09 11.54
CA TYR A 138 -15.86 7.44 12.75
C TYR A 138 -15.70 8.39 13.94
N SER A 139 -16.64 8.31 14.88
CA SER A 139 -16.59 9.03 16.15
C SER A 139 -16.69 8.01 17.27
N ASN A 140 -15.68 7.91 18.14
CA ASN A 140 -15.62 6.96 19.25
C ASN A 140 -15.87 5.49 18.86
N GLY A 141 -15.38 5.06 17.68
CA GLY A 141 -15.59 3.69 17.17
C GLY A 141 -16.95 3.45 16.51
N GLU A 142 -17.91 4.35 16.67
CA GLU A 142 -19.18 4.32 15.94
C GLU A 142 -19.04 5.04 14.60
N PHE A 143 -19.73 4.52 13.58
CA PHE A 143 -19.77 5.14 12.25
C PHE A 143 -20.55 6.46 12.34
N GLY A 144 -19.80 7.56 12.41
CA GLY A 144 -20.33 8.91 12.32
C GLY A 144 -20.55 9.30 10.84
N PRO A 145 -21.45 10.23 10.51
CA PRO A 145 -22.12 10.29 9.20
C PRO A 145 -21.22 10.78 8.03
N PRO A 146 -21.74 10.80 6.78
CA PRO A 146 -21.95 9.66 5.86
C PRO A 146 -20.65 9.22 5.15
N ARG A 147 -20.70 8.09 4.43
CA ARG A 147 -19.69 7.73 3.40
C ARG A 147 -19.63 8.87 2.38
N VAL A 148 -18.53 9.63 2.34
CA VAL A 148 -18.37 10.66 1.32
C VAL A 148 -17.51 10.10 0.19
N LEU A 149 -17.99 10.25 -1.05
CA LEU A 149 -17.22 9.87 -2.24
C LEU A 149 -15.95 10.71 -2.30
N TRP A 150 -14.80 10.04 -2.32
CA TRP A 150 -13.52 10.66 -2.59
C TRP A 150 -13.39 10.79 -4.11
N ARG A 151 -13.36 12.03 -4.61
CA ARG A 151 -12.94 12.32 -5.97
C ARG A 151 -11.44 12.63 -5.91
N PRO A 152 -10.57 11.84 -6.55
CA PRO A 152 -9.18 12.23 -6.73
C PRO A 152 -9.18 13.61 -7.41
N GLY A 153 -8.54 14.60 -6.78
CA GLY A 153 -8.24 15.84 -7.47
C GLY A 153 -7.31 15.52 -8.63
N TYR A 154 -7.68 15.95 -9.83
CA TYR A 154 -6.82 15.89 -11.02
C TYR A 154 -5.49 16.58 -10.70
N LEU A 155 -4.43 15.77 -10.60
CA LEU A 155 -3.04 16.14 -10.85
C LEU A 155 -2.42 15.03 -11.70
#